data_AF-A0A2V4BZX3-F1
#
_entry.id   AF-A0A2V4BZX3-F1
#
_cell.length_a   1.000
_cell.length_b   1.000
_cell.length_c   1.000
_cell.angle_alpha   90.00
_cell.angle_beta   90.00
_cell.angle_gamma   90.00
#
_symmetry.space_group_name_H-M   'P 1'
#
loop_
_entity.id
_entity.type
_entity.pdbx_description
1 polymer ?
#
loop_
_entity_poly.entity_id
_entity_poly.type
_entity_poly.pdbx_seq_one_letter_code
_entity_poly.pdbx_strand_id
1 'polypeptide(L)'
;MDIDTWEYSKISAETENKYIDFELDKNELPIFEIKSQTKHTLITTRQILEIENNNLKSIDFESIDDVIFGDFKGTVNKPKLSIFRIIDIYGEQIDFQMETGKASIGLIKSVNTVINLKRESLHE
;
A
#
# COMPACT_ATOMS: atom_id res chain seq x y z
N MET A 1 -14.31 11.70 -4.07
CA MET A 1 -14.08 10.27 -3.79
C MET A 1 -14.92 9.97 -2.56
N ASP A 2 -15.79 8.98 -2.63
CA ASP A 2 -16.69 8.64 -1.53
C ASP A 2 -15.98 7.61 -0.64
N ILE A 3 -15.29 8.11 0.39
CA ILE A 3 -14.41 7.31 1.27
C ILE A 3 -15.24 6.46 2.23
N ASP A 4 -16.47 6.89 2.53
CA ASP A 4 -17.40 6.21 3.44
C ASP A 4 -17.86 4.84 2.91
N THR A 5 -17.60 4.54 1.63
CA THR A 5 -17.91 3.24 1.02
C THR A 5 -16.76 2.24 1.06
N TRP A 6 -15.63 2.57 1.70
CA TRP A 6 -14.47 1.68 1.79
C TRP A 6 -14.64 0.75 3.01
N GLU A 7 -14.51 -0.55 2.78
CA GLU A 7 -14.75 -1.55 3.82
C GLU A 7 -13.48 -1.91 4.59
N TYR A 8 -12.34 -1.97 3.89
CA TYR A 8 -11.06 -2.41 4.42
C TYR A 8 -10.02 -1.29 4.45
N SER A 9 -10.26 -0.21 3.70
CA SER A 9 -9.28 0.83 3.42
C SER A 9 -9.56 2.13 4.15
N LYS A 10 -8.49 2.83 4.55
CA LYS A 10 -8.56 4.15 5.19
C LYS A 10 -7.41 5.03 4.74
N ILE A 11 -7.70 6.32 4.52
CA ILE A 11 -6.64 7.34 4.43
C ILE A 11 -6.16 7.62 5.83
N SER A 12 -4.86 7.48 6.04
CA SER A 12 -4.24 7.65 7.34
C SER A 12 -3.81 9.10 7.51
N ALA A 13 -4.30 9.77 8.55
CA ALA A 13 -4.06 11.20 8.78
C ALA A 13 -3.69 11.50 10.25
N GLU A 14 -2.86 10.65 10.87
CA GLU A 14 -2.27 10.73 12.22
C GLU A 14 -2.90 9.87 13.35
N THR A 15 -2.06 9.06 14.01
CA THR A 15 -1.72 9.06 15.46
C THR A 15 -0.83 7.83 15.77
N GLU A 16 0.27 8.04 16.50
CA GLU A 16 1.34 7.08 16.82
C GLU A 16 0.86 5.76 17.46
N ASN A 17 -0.36 5.73 18.03
CA ASN A 17 -0.90 4.57 18.74
C ASN A 17 -1.84 3.67 17.91
N LYS A 18 -2.14 3.99 16.64
CA LYS A 18 -3.09 3.20 15.82
C LYS A 18 -2.43 2.05 15.05
N TYR A 19 -1.13 2.10 14.82
CA TYR A 19 -0.38 1.11 14.06
C TYR A 19 0.55 0.31 14.98
N ILE A 20 0.08 -0.13 16.15
CA ILE A 20 0.88 -0.93 17.10
C ILE A 20 1.51 -2.17 16.43
N ASP A 21 0.87 -2.68 15.37
CA ASP A 21 1.37 -3.80 14.59
C ASP A 21 2.65 -3.45 13.79
N PHE A 22 2.95 -2.16 13.55
CA PHE A 22 4.09 -1.68 12.76
C PHE A 22 4.97 -0.72 13.55
N GLU A 23 6.26 -1.03 13.64
CA GLU A 23 7.27 -0.10 14.16
C GLU A 23 7.71 0.84 13.03
N LEU A 24 7.24 2.09 13.08
CA LEU A 24 7.60 3.14 12.10
C LEU A 24 8.76 3.98 12.61
N ASP A 25 9.60 4.46 11.69
CA ASP A 25 10.63 5.45 12.02
C ASP A 25 10.01 6.77 12.49
N LYS A 26 10.75 7.51 13.33
CA LYS A 26 10.28 8.79 13.92
C LYS A 26 9.73 9.82 12.92
N ASN A 27 10.23 9.81 11.68
CA ASN A 27 9.82 10.74 10.63
C ASN A 27 9.09 10.02 9.48
N GLU A 28 8.56 8.83 9.73
CA GLU A 28 7.78 8.06 8.78
C GLU A 28 6.29 8.21 9.09
N LEU A 29 5.52 8.63 8.09
CA LEU A 29 4.09 8.89 8.26
C LEU A 29 3.26 7.85 7.50
N PRO A 30 2.19 7.32 8.11
CA PRO A 30 1.24 6.46 7.42
C PRO A 30 0.41 7.28 6.42
N ILE A 31 0.17 6.74 5.24
CA ILE A 31 -0.59 7.38 4.14
C ILE A 31 -1.90 6.63 3.90
N PHE A 32 -1.81 5.30 3.78
CA PHE A 32 -2.95 4.47 3.39
C PHE A 32 -2.90 3.12 4.10
N GLU A 33 -4.01 2.71 4.70
CA GLU A 33 -4.14 1.44 5.43
C GLU A 33 -5.16 0.55 4.71
N ILE A 34 -4.88 -0.75 4.65
CA ILE A 34 -5.81 -1.80 4.24
C ILE A 34 -5.78 -2.91 5.29
N LYS A 35 -6.87 -3.11 6.03
CA LYS A 35 -6.93 -4.11 7.11
C LYS A 35 -8.07 -5.09 6.89
N SER A 36 -7.71 -6.36 6.70
CA SER A 36 -8.63 -7.50 6.65
C SER A 36 -8.49 -8.37 7.89
N GLN A 37 -9.21 -9.50 7.95
CA GLN A 37 -9.10 -10.44 9.08
C GLN A 37 -7.75 -11.16 9.12
N THR A 38 -7.06 -11.30 7.99
CA THR A 38 -5.84 -12.12 7.85
C THR A 38 -4.61 -11.31 7.48
N LYS A 39 -4.79 -10.09 6.93
CA LYS A 39 -3.70 -9.22 6.50
C LYS A 39 -3.92 -7.79 6.95
N HIS A 40 -2.83 -7.14 7.33
CA HIS A 40 -2.78 -5.71 7.60
C HIS A 40 -1.71 -5.11 6.72
N THR A 41 -2.07 -4.23 5.79
CA THR A 41 -1.16 -3.57 4.85
C THR A 41 -1.14 -2.09 5.17
N LEU A 42 0.06 -1.50 5.26
CA LEU A 42 0.25 -0.09 5.52
C LEU A 42 1.23 0.49 4.50
N ILE A 43 0.79 1.57 3.85
CA ILE A 43 1.61 2.37 2.95
C ILE A 43 2.03 3.61 3.72
N THR A 44 3.32 3.85 3.80
CA THR A 44 3.90 4.99 4.52
C THR A 44 4.61 5.93 3.55
N THR A 45 5.27 6.95 4.07
CA THR A 45 6.16 7.82 3.30
C THR A 45 7.48 7.16 2.91
N ARG A 46 7.83 5.98 3.48
CA ARG A 46 9.13 5.32 3.27
C ARG A 46 9.03 3.94 2.63
N GLN A 47 8.00 3.18 2.98
CA GLN A 47 7.89 1.79 2.61
C GLN A 47 6.43 1.35 2.51
N ILE A 48 6.25 0.15 1.96
CA ILE A 48 5.01 -0.62 2.03
C ILE A 48 5.26 -1.78 2.99
N LEU A 49 4.38 -1.93 3.98
CA LEU A 49 4.44 -2.95 5.03
C LEU A 49 3.21 -3.83 4.93
N GLU A 50 3.36 -5.15 5.08
CA GLU A 50 2.22 -6.05 5.30
C GLU A 50 2.54 -7.14 6.32
N ILE A 51 1.62 -7.33 7.25
CA ILE A 51 1.62 -8.47 8.16
C ILE A 51 0.59 -9.48 7.67
N GLU A 52 1.04 -10.71 7.44
CA GLU A 52 0.22 -11.86 7.11
C GLU A 52 0.64 -13.04 8.00
N ASN A 53 -0.30 -13.56 8.80
CA ASN A 53 -0.05 -14.68 9.71
C ASN A 53 1.20 -14.48 10.61
N ASN A 54 1.35 -13.27 11.19
CA ASN A 54 2.49 -12.82 12.00
C ASN A 54 3.84 -12.71 11.26
N ASN A 55 3.87 -12.86 9.94
CA ASN A 55 5.07 -12.57 9.15
C ASN A 55 4.96 -11.17 8.57
N LEU A 56 5.93 -10.32 8.90
CA LEU A 56 6.09 -9.01 8.29
C LEU A 56 6.85 -9.15 6.99
N LYS A 57 6.31 -8.59 5.92
CA LYS A 57 7.05 -8.27 4.69
C LYS A 57 7.03 -6.76 4.47
N SER A 58 8.13 -6.24 3.95
CA SER A 58 8.27 -4.82 3.69
C SER A 58 9.07 -4.57 2.41
N ILE A 59 8.86 -3.40 1.81
CA ILE A 59 9.67 -2.90 0.70
C ILE A 59 9.79 -1.38 0.77
N ASP A 60 11.03 -0.88 0.76
CA ASP A 60 11.32 0.55 0.68
C ASP A 60 11.02 1.07 -0.72
N PHE A 61 10.45 2.29 -0.82
CA PHE A 61 10.15 2.89 -2.12
C PHE A 61 11.38 3.09 -3.00
N GLU A 62 12.57 3.23 -2.41
CA GLU A 62 13.85 3.36 -3.13
C GLU A 62 14.28 2.07 -3.82
N SER A 63 13.75 0.93 -3.38
CA SER A 63 14.04 -0.39 -3.93
C SER A 63 13.01 -0.85 -4.97
N ILE A 64 11.99 -0.03 -5.28
CA ILE A 64 10.92 -0.39 -6.22
C ILE A 64 11.32 -0.02 -7.65
N ASP A 65 11.34 -1.01 -8.54
CA ASP A 65 11.51 -0.81 -9.98
C ASP A 65 10.15 -0.57 -10.66
N ASP A 66 9.19 -1.47 -10.44
CA ASP A 66 7.85 -1.40 -11.05
C ASP A 66 6.72 -1.81 -10.11
N VAL A 67 5.50 -1.37 -10.42
CA VAL A 67 4.27 -1.68 -9.69
C VAL A 67 3.17 -2.13 -10.63
N ILE A 68 2.69 -3.34 -10.43
CA ILE A 68 1.61 -3.94 -11.21
C ILE A 68 0.33 -3.94 -10.37
N PHE A 69 -0.61 -3.06 -10.74
CA PHE A 69 -1.98 -3.09 -10.25
C PHE A 69 -2.81 -3.99 -11.17
N GLY A 70 -3.48 -5.00 -10.62
CA GLY A 70 -4.28 -5.94 -11.42
C GLY A 70 -5.32 -5.24 -12.32
N ASP A 71 -5.74 -5.90 -13.40
CA ASP A 71 -6.83 -5.39 -14.24
C ASP A 71 -8.19 -5.77 -13.63
N PHE A 72 -8.87 -4.76 -13.10
CA PHE A 72 -10.22 -4.89 -12.56
C PHE A 72 -11.26 -4.32 -13.51
N LYS A 73 -11.07 -4.16 -14.81
CA LYS A 73 -12.16 -3.71 -15.68
C LYS A 73 -13.05 -4.90 -16.09
N GLY A 74 -14.38 -4.74 -16.02
CA GLY A 74 -15.34 -5.69 -16.59
C GLY A 74 -15.70 -6.95 -15.78
N THR A 75 -15.10 -7.19 -14.61
CA THR A 75 -15.44 -8.36 -13.77
C THR A 75 -16.72 -8.12 -12.95
N VAL A 76 -17.74 -8.98 -13.16
CA VAL A 76 -19.08 -8.87 -12.53
C VAL A 76 -19.07 -9.24 -11.04
N ASN A 77 -18.25 -10.22 -10.65
CA ASN A 77 -18.09 -10.69 -9.27
C ASN A 77 -16.66 -10.43 -8.78
N LYS A 78 -16.23 -9.16 -8.73
CA LYS A 78 -14.90 -8.85 -8.21
C LYS A 78 -14.82 -9.20 -6.73
N PRO A 79 -13.74 -9.84 -6.28
CA PRO A 79 -13.50 -9.95 -4.85
C PRO A 79 -13.29 -8.54 -4.28
N LYS A 80 -13.76 -8.31 -3.04
CA LYS A 80 -13.57 -7.01 -2.37
C LYS A 80 -12.10 -6.71 -2.09
N LEU A 81 -11.31 -7.76 -1.87
CA LEU A 81 -9.87 -7.70 -1.69
C LEU A 81 -9.16 -8.36 -2.87
N SER A 82 -8.01 -7.84 -3.25
CA SER A 82 -7.14 -8.37 -4.30
C SER A 82 -5.68 -8.09 -3.97
N ILE A 83 -4.80 -8.31 -4.94
CA ILE A 83 -3.35 -8.19 -4.80
C ILE A 83 -2.83 -7.18 -5.81
N PHE A 84 -1.91 -6.32 -5.37
CA PHE A 84 -0.99 -5.60 -6.25
C PHE A 84 0.42 -6.13 -6.03
N ARG A 85 1.25 -6.07 -7.07
CA ARG A 85 2.59 -6.62 -7.08
C ARG A 85 3.62 -5.52 -7.20
N ILE A 86 4.65 -5.59 -6.38
CA ILE A 86 5.87 -4.81 -6.48
C ILE A 86 6.94 -5.68 -7.13
N ILE A 87 7.69 -5.10 -8.05
CA ILE A 87 8.94 -5.65 -8.57
C ILE A 87 10.07 -4.79 -8.01
N ASP A 88 11.01 -5.39 -7.30
CA ASP A 88 12.17 -4.67 -6.78
C ASP A 88 13.28 -4.51 -7.84
N ILE A 89 14.32 -3.74 -7.51
CA ILE A 89 15.48 -3.50 -8.38
C ILE A 89 16.28 -4.76 -8.76
N TYR A 90 16.04 -5.89 -8.10
CA TYR A 90 16.65 -7.19 -8.40
C TYR A 90 15.72 -8.09 -9.23
N GLY A 91 14.49 -7.64 -9.50
CA GLY A 91 13.46 -8.39 -10.22
C GLY A 91 12.63 -9.32 -9.34
N GLU A 92 12.80 -9.27 -8.01
CA GLU A 92 12.01 -10.06 -7.07
C GLU A 92 10.58 -9.50 -6.96
N GLN A 93 9.61 -10.41 -6.81
CA GLN A 93 8.18 -10.08 -6.83
C GLN A 93 7.58 -10.17 -5.44
N ILE A 94 7.00 -9.07 -4.97
CA ILE A 94 6.37 -8.98 -3.64
C ILE A 94 4.91 -8.58 -3.81
N ASP A 95 4.01 -9.45 -3.35
CA ASP A 95 2.56 -9.27 -3.44
C ASP A 95 2.01 -8.64 -2.16
N PHE A 96 1.13 -7.64 -2.29
CA PHE A 96 0.47 -6.94 -1.18
C PHE A 96 -1.05 -6.87 -1.39
N GLN A 97 -1.82 -6.87 -0.31
CA GLN A 97 -3.28 -6.75 -0.34
C GLN A 97 -3.72 -5.33 -0.70
N MET A 98 -4.80 -5.25 -1.47
CA MET A 98 -5.57 -4.03 -1.66
C MET A 98 -7.07 -4.28 -1.69
N GLU A 99 -7.86 -3.27 -1.38
CA GLU A 99 -9.29 -3.26 -1.64
C GLU A 99 -9.59 -2.85 -3.08
N THR A 100 -10.50 -3.55 -3.75
CA THR A 100 -10.89 -3.25 -5.13
C THR A 100 -11.89 -2.09 -5.21
N GLY A 101 -12.14 -1.58 -6.41
CA GLY A 101 -13.13 -0.52 -6.63
C GLY A 101 -12.58 0.88 -6.38
N LYS A 102 -13.30 1.71 -5.63
CA LYS A 102 -12.89 3.12 -5.41
C LYS A 102 -11.67 3.22 -4.49
N ALA A 103 -11.50 2.30 -3.55
CA ALA A 103 -10.38 2.27 -2.62
C ALA A 103 -9.04 2.04 -3.33
N SER A 104 -9.00 1.15 -4.34
CA SER A 104 -7.78 0.93 -5.12
C SER A 104 -7.28 2.20 -5.81
N ILE A 105 -8.17 3.10 -6.23
CA ILE A 105 -7.76 4.38 -6.82
C ILE A 105 -7.00 5.25 -5.80
N GLY A 106 -7.45 5.26 -4.54
CA GLY A 106 -6.75 5.96 -3.45
C GLY A 106 -5.37 5.35 -3.18
N LEU A 107 -5.30 4.02 -3.15
CA LEU A 107 -4.05 3.27 -2.99
C LEU A 107 -3.06 3.54 -4.13
N ILE A 108 -3.50 3.37 -5.38
CA ILE A 108 -2.69 3.60 -6.58
C ILE A 108 -2.12 5.02 -6.56
N LYS A 109 -2.96 6.00 -6.23
CA LYS A 109 -2.51 7.39 -6.15
C LYS A 109 -1.49 7.59 -5.04
N SER A 110 -1.66 6.96 -3.89
CA SER A 110 -0.72 7.03 -2.75
C SER A 110 0.65 6.46 -3.14
N VAL A 111 0.69 5.22 -3.64
CA VAL A 111 1.92 4.54 -4.08
C VAL A 111 2.65 5.36 -5.15
N ASN A 112 1.95 5.72 -6.24
CA ASN A 112 2.58 6.45 -7.34
C ASN A 112 3.07 7.83 -6.92
N THR A 113 2.37 8.51 -6.00
CA THR A 113 2.82 9.82 -5.50
C THR A 113 4.14 9.69 -4.76
N VAL A 114 4.29 8.71 -3.87
CA VAL A 114 5.55 8.52 -3.12
C VAL A 114 6.68 8.11 -4.06
N ILE A 115 6.44 7.19 -5.00
CA ILE A 115 7.45 6.80 -6.00
C ILE A 115 7.93 8.02 -6.81
N ASN A 116 7.01 8.86 -7.28
CA ASN A 116 7.39 10.04 -8.06
C ASN A 116 8.18 11.05 -7.22
N LEU A 117 7.77 11.34 -5.99
CA LEU A 117 8.51 12.22 -5.08
C LEU A 117 9.94 11.71 -4.82
N LYS A 118 10.10 10.40 -4.64
CA LYS A 118 11.42 9.78 -4.45
C LYS A 118 12.29 9.89 -5.70
N ARG A 119 11.74 9.67 -6.89
CA ARG A 119 12.47 9.84 -8.16
C ARG A 119 12.89 11.28 -8.40
N GLU A 120 12.02 12.25 -8.12
CA GLU A 120 12.35 13.68 -8.21
C GLU A 120 13.50 14.05 -7.26
N SER A 121 13.49 13.55 -6.03
CA SER A 121 14.55 13.81 -5.05
C SER A 121 15.92 13.22 -5.40
N LEU A 122 16.00 12.24 -6.30
CA LEU A 122 17.26 11.67 -6.80
C LEU A 122 17.88 12.50 -7.94
N HIS A 123 17.15 13.48 -8.46
CA HIS A 123 17.58 14.36 -9.54
C HIS A 123 17.95 15.78 -9.11
N GLU A 124 17.94 16.06 -7.79
CA GLU A 124 18.47 17.28 -7.16
C GLU A 124 19.91 17.07 -6.66
#